data_AF-A0A2S6N094-F1
#
_entry.id   AF-A0A2S6N094-F1
#
_cell.length_a   1.000
_cell.length_b   1.000
_cell.length_c   1.000
_cell.angle_alpha   90.00
_cell.angle_beta   90.00
_cell.angle_gamma   90.00
#
_symmetry.space_group_name_H-M   'P 1'
#
loop_
_entity.id
_entity.type
_entity.pdbx_description
1 polymer ?
#
loop_
_entity_poly.entity_id
_entity_poly.type
_entity_poly.pdbx_seq_one_letter_code
_entity_poly.pdbx_strand_id
1 'polypeptide(L)'
;MAKAPGKPKLAVWKFASCDGCQLSLLDCEDELLAVAGAVEIAYFPEATRGVLKGPYDVSLVEGSVTTPHDLERLKDVRRQSRSLITIGACATAGGIQALRNFKDVKEFTNIVYAHPEYISTLEKSTPIGAHVEVDYELRGCPINKHQLLEVLTAYLHGRKPNIPSHSVCMECKLRGTVCVLVRGAAACLGPVTHAGCGAICPAYNRGCYGCFGPKETPNPQSLSPRLADRGLDERALQRVYRTFNATAEAFQKESERHDA
;
A
#
# COMPACT_ATOMS: atom_id res chain seq x y z
N MET A 1 -0.33 1.89 -44.87
CA MET A 1 -0.11 0.82 -43.88
C MET A 1 -0.45 1.38 -42.51
N ALA A 2 -1.51 0.89 -41.87
CA ALA A 2 -1.88 1.33 -40.53
C ALA A 2 -0.76 0.93 -39.56
N LYS A 3 -0.22 1.90 -38.82
CA LYS A 3 0.78 1.68 -37.78
C LYS A 3 0.22 0.66 -36.79
N ALA A 4 0.93 -0.45 -36.56
CA ALA A 4 0.58 -1.36 -35.48
C ALA A 4 0.41 -0.52 -34.19
N PRO A 5 -0.67 -0.70 -33.42
CA PRO A 5 -0.87 0.08 -32.21
C PRO A 5 0.38 -0.06 -31.33
N GLY A 6 0.95 1.08 -30.94
CA GLY A 6 2.11 1.09 -30.04
C GLY A 6 1.76 0.42 -28.71
N LYS A 7 2.75 -0.15 -28.04
CA LYS A 7 2.55 -0.73 -26.70
C LYS A 7 1.95 0.33 -25.76
N PRO A 8 1.00 -0.03 -24.88
CA PRO A 8 0.49 0.88 -23.86
C PRO A 8 1.63 1.45 -22.99
N LYS A 9 1.57 2.74 -22.69
CA LYS A 9 2.59 3.43 -21.89
C LYS A 9 2.35 3.26 -20.40
N LEU A 10 3.33 2.70 -19.71
CA LEU A 10 3.37 2.57 -18.26
C LEU A 10 4.23 3.69 -17.64
N ALA A 11 3.69 4.33 -16.60
CA ALA A 11 4.45 5.22 -15.72
C ALA A 11 4.42 4.72 -14.28
N VAL A 12 5.53 4.83 -13.57
CA VAL A 12 5.68 4.48 -12.15
C VAL A 12 6.14 5.72 -11.40
N TRP A 13 5.31 6.19 -10.47
CA TRP A 13 5.49 7.46 -9.76
C TRP A 13 5.81 7.20 -8.29
N LYS A 14 6.95 7.73 -7.86
CA LYS A 14 7.36 7.75 -6.46
C LYS A 14 6.92 9.04 -5.76
N PHE A 15 6.23 8.89 -4.63
CA PHE A 15 6.01 9.92 -3.59
C PHE A 15 6.72 9.49 -2.29
N ALA A 16 6.29 9.99 -1.12
CA ALA A 16 6.92 9.62 0.16
C ALA A 16 6.71 8.13 0.47
N SER A 17 7.76 7.34 0.27
CA SER A 17 7.77 5.88 0.26
C SER A 17 9.18 5.32 0.49
N CYS A 18 9.29 3.99 0.55
CA CYS A 18 10.56 3.25 0.69
C CYS A 18 10.97 2.50 -0.59
N ASP A 19 10.30 2.76 -1.72
CA ASP A 19 10.50 2.11 -3.03
C ASP A 19 10.12 0.63 -3.12
N GLY A 20 9.69 0.02 -2.02
CA GLY A 20 9.40 -1.42 -1.99
C GLY A 20 8.28 -1.86 -2.93
N CYS A 21 7.28 -1.00 -3.23
CA CYS A 21 6.17 -1.42 -4.09
C CYS A 21 6.54 -1.37 -5.58
N GLN A 22 7.29 -0.35 -6.01
CA GLN A 22 7.81 -0.27 -7.38
C GLN A 22 8.89 -1.32 -7.64
N LEU A 23 9.70 -1.66 -6.63
CA LEU A 23 10.63 -2.80 -6.74
C LEU A 23 9.90 -4.11 -6.98
N SER A 24 8.66 -4.29 -6.48
CA SER A 24 7.86 -5.49 -6.78
C SER A 24 7.58 -5.69 -8.27
N LEU A 25 7.63 -4.62 -9.08
CA LEU A 25 7.57 -4.71 -10.55
C LEU A 25 8.88 -5.25 -11.13
N LEU A 26 10.03 -4.82 -10.59
CA LEU A 26 11.35 -5.30 -11.02
C LEU A 26 11.63 -6.72 -10.54
N ASP A 27 11.08 -7.10 -9.39
CA ASP A 27 11.10 -8.45 -8.82
C ASP A 27 10.09 -9.41 -9.49
N CYS A 28 9.48 -9.00 -10.61
CA CYS A 28 8.72 -9.90 -11.46
C CYS A 28 9.60 -10.94 -12.17
N GLU A 29 10.91 -11.03 -11.90
CA GLU A 29 11.80 -12.15 -12.27
C GLU A 29 11.52 -12.70 -13.68
N ASP A 30 10.95 -13.91 -13.77
CA ASP A 30 10.64 -14.62 -15.02
C ASP A 30 9.59 -13.88 -15.87
N GLU A 31 8.65 -13.18 -15.24
CA GLU A 31 7.60 -12.42 -15.90
C GLU A 31 8.04 -11.03 -16.35
N LEU A 32 9.18 -10.50 -15.89
CA LEU A 32 9.62 -9.13 -16.18
C LEU A 32 9.77 -8.86 -17.69
N LEU A 33 10.32 -9.83 -18.44
CA LEU A 33 10.45 -9.72 -19.89
C LEU A 33 9.10 -9.73 -20.60
N ALA A 34 8.12 -10.48 -20.09
CA ALA A 34 6.76 -10.47 -20.62
C ALA A 34 6.09 -9.11 -20.37
N VAL A 35 6.30 -8.52 -19.19
CA VAL A 35 5.82 -7.16 -18.88
C VAL A 35 6.44 -6.14 -19.85
N ALA A 36 7.76 -6.12 -20.02
CA ALA A 36 8.43 -5.24 -20.99
C ALA A 36 8.02 -5.55 -22.46
N GLY A 37 7.59 -6.78 -22.74
CA GLY A 37 6.96 -7.18 -23.99
C GLY A 37 5.58 -6.56 -24.19
N ALA A 38 4.78 -6.41 -23.13
CA ALA A 38 3.40 -5.95 -23.16
C ALA A 38 3.23 -4.43 -23.05
N VAL A 39 4.12 -3.74 -22.33
CA VAL A 39 4.04 -2.28 -22.12
C VAL A 39 5.31 -1.55 -22.56
N GLU A 40 5.17 -0.27 -22.88
CA GLU A 40 6.29 0.67 -23.02
C GLU A 40 6.51 1.35 -21.66
N ILE A 41 7.64 1.05 -20.99
CA ILE A 41 8.02 1.72 -19.74
C ILE A 41 8.44 3.16 -20.09
N ALA A 42 7.48 4.08 -19.99
CA ALA A 42 7.61 5.45 -20.45
C ALA A 42 8.18 6.39 -19.37
N TYR A 43 7.87 6.13 -18.11
CA TYR A 43 8.43 6.87 -16.97
C TYR A 43 8.65 5.90 -15.81
N PHE A 44 9.90 5.56 -15.50
CA PHE A 44 10.23 4.77 -14.32
C PHE A 44 11.69 5.04 -13.91
N PRO A 45 11.94 6.10 -13.11
CA PRO A 45 13.29 6.53 -12.76
C PRO A 45 14.16 5.45 -12.10
N GLU A 46 13.56 4.51 -11.37
CA GLU A 46 14.28 3.39 -10.73
C GLU A 46 14.82 2.38 -11.76
N ALA A 47 14.13 2.22 -12.89
CA ALA A 47 14.45 1.19 -13.89
C ALA A 47 15.22 1.74 -15.10
N THR A 48 15.00 3.02 -15.45
CA THR A 48 15.57 3.60 -16.67
C THR A 48 15.77 5.11 -16.58
N ARG A 49 16.79 5.60 -17.30
CA ARG A 49 17.03 7.04 -17.51
C ARG A 49 16.13 7.62 -18.62
N GLY A 50 15.58 6.76 -19.47
CA GLY A 50 14.71 7.17 -20.58
C GLY A 50 13.37 7.67 -20.05
N VAL A 51 12.95 8.85 -20.50
CA VAL A 51 11.64 9.42 -20.17
C VAL A 51 10.91 9.76 -21.45
N LEU A 52 9.75 9.14 -21.65
CA LEU A 52 8.82 9.42 -22.73
C LEU A 52 7.67 10.25 -22.19
N LYS A 53 7.26 11.28 -22.95
CA LYS A 53 6.12 12.10 -22.55
C LYS A 53 4.81 11.31 -22.61
N GLY A 54 3.92 11.65 -21.68
CA GLY A 54 2.55 11.16 -21.65
C GLY A 54 1.68 11.66 -22.83
N PRO A 55 0.37 11.36 -22.82
CA PRO A 55 -0.36 10.71 -21.74
C PRO A 55 0.04 9.25 -21.55
N TYR A 56 -0.11 8.74 -20.33
CA TYR A 56 0.19 7.36 -19.94
C TYR A 56 -1.11 6.56 -19.86
N ASP A 57 -1.08 5.33 -20.36
CA ASP A 57 -2.23 4.43 -20.32
C ASP A 57 -2.45 3.90 -18.90
N VAL A 58 -1.37 3.54 -18.21
CA VAL A 58 -1.39 3.13 -16.80
C VAL A 58 -0.32 3.89 -16.03
N SER A 59 -0.71 4.52 -14.93
CA SER A 59 0.18 5.12 -13.95
C SER A 59 0.07 4.38 -12.62
N LEU A 60 1.14 3.74 -12.19
CA LEU A 60 1.29 3.18 -10.86
C LEU A 60 1.84 4.27 -9.93
N VAL A 61 1.15 4.54 -8.82
CA VAL A 61 1.55 5.58 -7.86
C VAL A 61 1.86 4.93 -6.52
N GLU A 62 3.12 5.01 -6.10
CA GLU A 62 3.58 4.60 -4.78
C GLU A 62 3.79 5.81 -3.88
N GLY A 63 3.49 5.65 -2.60
CA GLY A 63 3.82 6.62 -1.56
C GLY A 63 2.69 7.54 -1.19
N SER A 64 2.86 8.20 -0.05
CA SER A 64 1.89 9.15 0.51
C SER A 64 2.21 10.59 0.11
N VAL A 65 1.22 11.48 0.19
CA VAL A 65 1.41 12.92 0.02
C VAL A 65 1.86 13.52 1.34
N THR A 66 3.04 14.14 1.36
CA THR A 66 3.63 14.70 2.59
C THR A 66 4.10 16.14 2.47
N THR A 67 4.26 16.66 1.26
CA THR A 67 4.70 18.04 1.00
C THR A 67 3.71 18.79 0.10
N PRO A 68 3.73 20.13 0.08
CA PRO A 68 2.94 20.91 -0.87
C PRO A 68 3.28 20.58 -2.34
N HIS A 69 4.55 20.35 -2.64
CA HIS A 69 5.01 19.97 -3.98
C HIS A 69 4.44 18.61 -4.42
N ASP A 70 4.34 17.64 -3.50
CA ASP A 70 3.68 16.36 -3.79
C ASP A 70 2.23 16.58 -4.25
N LEU A 71 1.48 17.49 -3.60
CA LEU A 71 0.09 17.76 -3.92
C LEU A 71 -0.07 18.33 -5.33
N GLU A 72 0.79 19.27 -5.71
CA GLU A 72 0.79 19.86 -7.06
C GLU A 72 1.17 18.82 -8.11
N ARG A 73 2.26 18.09 -7.88
CA ARG A 73 2.74 17.03 -8.77
C ARG A 73 1.70 15.93 -8.95
N LEU A 74 0.97 15.54 -7.91
CA LEU A 74 -0.05 14.51 -7.99
C LEU A 74 -1.22 14.90 -8.91
N LYS A 75 -1.64 16.18 -8.87
CA LYS A 75 -2.65 16.69 -9.81
C LYS A 75 -2.18 16.59 -11.24
N ASP A 76 -0.91 16.87 -11.50
CA ASP A 76 -0.32 16.75 -12.83
C ASP A 76 -0.27 15.29 -13.29
N VAL A 77 0.14 14.37 -12.39
CA VAL A 77 0.11 12.92 -12.63
C VAL A 77 -1.29 12.45 -12.99
N ARG A 78 -2.34 12.84 -12.24
CA ARG A 78 -3.72 12.47 -12.58
C ARG A 78 -4.14 12.98 -13.96
N ARG A 79 -3.81 14.23 -14.33
CA ARG A 79 -4.19 14.82 -15.63
C ARG A 79 -3.56 14.09 -16.83
N GLN A 80 -2.38 13.50 -16.66
CA GLN A 80 -1.69 12.77 -17.73
C GLN A 80 -1.91 11.25 -17.70
N SER A 81 -2.74 10.74 -16.79
CA SER A 81 -2.99 9.29 -16.61
C SER A 81 -4.38 8.93 -17.09
N ARG A 82 -4.50 7.95 -17.98
CA ARG A 82 -5.80 7.34 -18.31
C ARG A 82 -6.30 6.50 -17.13
N SER A 83 -5.46 5.63 -16.61
CA SER A 83 -5.70 4.92 -15.34
C SER A 83 -4.60 5.25 -14.33
N LEU A 84 -4.98 5.70 -13.14
CA LEU A 84 -4.11 5.92 -12.00
C LEU A 84 -4.44 4.88 -10.94
N ILE A 85 -3.48 4.00 -10.68
CA ILE A 85 -3.57 2.89 -9.74
C ILE A 85 -2.60 3.16 -8.61
N THR A 86 -3.07 3.15 -7.38
CA THR A 86 -2.18 3.25 -6.22
C THR A 86 -1.62 1.88 -5.89
N ILE A 87 -0.34 1.85 -5.54
CA ILE A 87 0.35 0.64 -5.11
C ILE A 87 0.92 0.81 -3.70
N GLY A 88 0.44 -0.03 -2.80
CA GLY A 88 0.95 -0.18 -1.45
C GLY A 88 0.27 0.67 -0.38
N ALA A 89 0.47 0.26 0.87
CA ALA A 89 -0.16 0.84 2.06
C ALA A 89 0.14 2.34 2.22
N CYS A 90 1.31 2.80 1.75
CA CYS A 90 1.66 4.22 1.74
C CYS A 90 0.70 5.03 0.86
N ALA A 91 0.41 4.55 -0.35
CA ALA A 91 -0.44 5.25 -1.30
C ALA A 91 -1.94 5.12 -0.95
N THR A 92 -2.34 4.00 -0.33
CA THR A 92 -3.76 3.71 -0.02
C THR A 92 -4.19 4.18 1.37
N ALA A 93 -3.28 4.25 2.35
CA ALA A 93 -3.62 4.55 3.74
C ALA A 93 -2.55 5.39 4.47
N GLY A 94 -1.69 6.09 3.72
CA GLY A 94 -0.62 6.93 4.25
C GLY A 94 0.59 6.15 4.79
N GLY A 95 0.49 4.83 4.97
CA GLY A 95 1.62 3.96 5.29
C GLY A 95 2.19 4.19 6.69
N ILE A 96 3.47 3.82 6.84
CA ILE A 96 4.25 4.08 8.05
C ILE A 96 4.41 5.60 8.28
N GLN A 97 4.44 6.39 7.21
CA GLN A 97 4.57 7.85 7.26
C GLN A 97 3.39 8.50 7.99
N ALA A 98 2.20 7.91 7.90
CA ALA A 98 0.99 8.38 8.58
C ALA A 98 1.04 8.24 10.11
N LEU A 99 2.02 7.53 10.68
CA LEU A 99 2.26 7.55 12.13
C LEU A 99 2.54 8.97 12.63
N ARG A 100 3.06 9.86 11.77
CA ARG A 100 3.26 11.27 12.11
C ARG A 100 1.95 12.01 12.40
N ASN A 101 0.82 11.55 11.85
CA ASN A 101 -0.48 12.24 11.95
C ASN A 101 -1.01 12.32 13.39
N PHE A 102 -0.45 11.52 14.30
CA PHE A 102 -0.85 11.45 15.71
C PHE A 102 0.11 12.24 16.62
N LYS A 103 1.01 13.06 16.05
CA LYS A 103 2.01 13.86 16.75
C LYS A 103 2.23 15.20 16.03
N ASP A 104 2.93 16.12 16.69
CA ASP A 104 3.33 17.39 16.06
C ASP A 104 4.52 17.14 15.12
N VAL A 105 4.32 17.36 13.82
CA VAL A 105 5.36 17.21 12.81
C VAL A 105 6.51 18.22 13.02
N LYS A 106 6.23 19.40 13.60
CA LYS A 106 7.28 20.39 13.88
C LYS A 106 8.30 19.89 14.90
N GLU A 107 7.84 19.14 15.90
CA GLU A 107 8.75 18.51 16.87
C GLU A 107 9.71 17.54 16.17
N PHE A 108 9.21 16.70 15.25
CA PHE A 108 10.07 15.80 14.48
C PHE A 108 11.09 16.56 13.62
N THR A 109 10.66 17.61 12.93
CA THR A 109 11.56 18.42 12.10
C THR A 109 12.67 19.05 12.93
N ASN A 110 12.34 19.59 14.12
CA ASN A 110 13.30 20.22 15.03
C ASN A 110 14.30 19.22 15.63
N ILE A 111 13.90 17.95 15.80
CA ILE A 111 14.79 16.89 16.30
C ILE A 111 15.75 16.41 15.20
N VAL A 112 15.27 16.29 13.96
CA VAL A 112 16.02 15.67 12.85
C VAL A 112 16.93 16.67 12.15
N TYR A 113 16.50 17.92 11.97
CA TYR A 113 17.20 18.91 11.15
C TYR A 113 17.72 20.07 11.98
N ALA A 114 18.98 20.46 11.75
CA ALA A 114 19.59 21.64 12.36
C ALA A 114 18.93 22.96 11.92
N HIS A 115 18.41 22.99 10.68
CA HIS A 115 17.71 24.13 10.07
C HIS A 115 16.29 23.71 9.64
N PRO A 116 15.34 23.57 10.59
CA PRO A 116 13.99 23.10 10.31
C PRO A 116 13.20 24.03 9.36
N GLU A 117 13.57 25.31 9.29
CA GLU A 117 12.98 26.31 8.41
C GLU A 117 13.15 26.02 6.91
N TYR A 118 14.12 25.18 6.52
CA TYR A 118 14.33 24.76 5.13
C TYR A 118 13.41 23.61 4.72
N ILE A 119 12.70 23.00 5.66
CA ILE A 119 11.88 21.82 5.41
C ILE A 119 10.43 22.24 5.19
N SER A 120 9.98 22.13 3.94
CA SER A 120 8.56 22.29 3.60
C SER A 120 7.83 20.95 3.69
N THR A 121 7.00 20.77 4.71
CA THR A 121 6.17 19.58 4.90
C THR A 121 4.76 19.96 5.32
N LEU A 122 3.79 19.15 4.92
CA LEU A 122 2.42 19.18 5.43
C LEU A 122 2.38 18.61 6.85
N GLU A 123 1.31 18.92 7.58
CA GLU A 123 1.07 18.38 8.92
C GLU A 123 0.71 16.89 8.91
N LYS A 124 0.11 16.40 7.82
CA LYS A 124 -0.36 15.02 7.69
C LYS A 124 0.27 14.33 6.49
N SER A 125 0.56 13.04 6.63
CA SER A 125 0.78 12.13 5.53
C SER A 125 -0.58 11.53 5.16
N THR A 126 -0.96 11.67 3.89
CA THR A 126 -2.32 11.32 3.43
C THR A 126 -2.27 10.41 2.21
N PRO A 127 -3.26 9.52 2.05
CA PRO A 127 -3.33 8.66 0.88
C PRO A 127 -3.60 9.46 -0.39
N ILE A 128 -3.22 8.89 -1.53
CA ILE A 128 -3.36 9.52 -2.85
C ILE A 128 -4.84 9.83 -3.17
N GLY A 129 -5.74 8.90 -2.82
CA GLY A 129 -7.18 9.03 -3.05
C GLY A 129 -7.86 10.18 -2.28
N ALA A 130 -7.19 10.79 -1.30
CA ALA A 130 -7.69 11.98 -0.63
C ALA A 130 -7.59 13.26 -1.49
N HIS A 131 -6.81 13.23 -2.58
CA HIS A 131 -6.46 14.42 -3.36
C HIS A 131 -6.87 14.34 -4.83
N VAL A 132 -6.93 13.13 -5.39
CA VAL A 132 -7.30 12.88 -6.79
C VAL A 132 -8.10 11.59 -6.90
N GLU A 133 -8.87 11.45 -7.97
CA GLU A 133 -9.56 10.20 -8.28
C GLU A 133 -8.56 9.08 -8.63
N VAL A 134 -8.71 7.94 -7.95
CA VAL A 134 -7.89 6.74 -8.12
C VAL A 134 -8.78 5.65 -8.73
N ASP A 135 -8.33 5.04 -9.82
CA ASP A 135 -9.10 4.01 -10.53
C ASP A 135 -9.07 2.66 -9.80
N TYR A 136 -7.96 2.36 -9.12
CA TYR A 136 -7.82 1.14 -8.32
C TYR A 136 -6.76 1.28 -7.21
N GLU A 137 -6.99 0.61 -6.09
CA GLU A 137 -6.06 0.55 -4.96
C GLU A 137 -5.52 -0.88 -4.78
N LEU A 138 -4.25 -1.09 -5.12
CA LEU A 138 -3.57 -2.35 -4.83
C LEU A 138 -2.87 -2.26 -3.47
N ARG A 139 -3.37 -3.03 -2.50
CA ARG A 139 -2.91 -2.99 -1.11
C ARG A 139 -1.69 -3.91 -0.88
N GLY A 140 -0.87 -3.55 0.10
CA GLY A 140 0.29 -4.35 0.55
C GLY A 140 1.44 -3.49 1.06
N CYS A 141 2.38 -4.06 1.80
CA CYS A 141 3.62 -3.36 2.19
C CYS A 141 4.79 -4.36 2.23
N PRO A 142 5.47 -4.60 1.09
CA PRO A 142 5.08 -4.16 -0.26
C PRO A 142 3.90 -4.98 -0.82
N ILE A 143 3.44 -4.59 -2.01
CA ILE A 143 2.42 -5.33 -2.77
C ILE A 143 2.95 -6.70 -3.22
N ASN A 144 2.05 -7.64 -3.54
CA ASN A 144 2.43 -8.94 -4.08
C ASN A 144 2.60 -8.87 -5.62
N LYS A 145 3.68 -9.47 -6.16
CA LYS A 145 3.96 -9.46 -7.60
C LYS A 145 2.85 -10.07 -8.46
N HIS A 146 2.23 -11.17 -8.03
CA HIS A 146 1.15 -11.80 -8.80
C HIS A 146 -0.11 -10.92 -8.82
N GLN A 147 -0.41 -10.23 -7.71
CA GLN A 147 -1.51 -9.26 -7.69
C GLN A 147 -1.21 -8.04 -8.56
N LEU A 148 0.04 -7.58 -8.60
CA LEU A 148 0.46 -6.51 -9.49
C LEU A 148 0.27 -6.89 -10.96
N LEU A 149 0.75 -8.07 -11.35
CA LEU A 149 0.60 -8.58 -12.71
C LEU A 149 -0.88 -8.74 -13.10
N GLU A 150 -1.72 -9.24 -12.18
CA GLU A 150 -3.16 -9.35 -12.37
C GLU A 150 -3.81 -7.99 -12.60
N VAL A 151 -3.51 -6.99 -11.76
CA VAL A 151 -4.04 -5.62 -11.88
C VAL A 151 -3.57 -4.97 -13.17
N LEU A 152 -2.27 -5.05 -13.48
CA LEU A 152 -1.71 -4.47 -14.69
C LEU A 152 -2.36 -5.10 -15.93
N THR A 153 -2.41 -6.43 -15.99
CA THR A 153 -3.05 -7.17 -17.09
C THR A 153 -4.52 -6.80 -17.23
N ALA A 154 -5.24 -6.66 -16.12
CA ALA A 154 -6.65 -6.31 -16.12
C ALA A 154 -6.91 -4.94 -16.77
N TYR A 155 -6.13 -3.93 -16.36
CA TYR A 155 -6.26 -2.58 -16.91
C TYR A 155 -5.82 -2.48 -18.37
N LEU A 156 -4.77 -3.21 -18.77
CA LEU A 156 -4.35 -3.28 -20.17
C LEU A 156 -5.41 -3.88 -21.09
N HIS A 157 -6.27 -4.76 -20.57
CA HIS A 157 -7.35 -5.42 -21.34
C HIS A 157 -8.74 -4.86 -21.04
N GLY A 158 -8.86 -3.77 -20.28
CA GLY A 158 -10.16 -3.15 -19.96
C GLY A 158 -11.10 -4.04 -19.14
N ARG A 159 -10.57 -4.93 -18.30
CA ARG A 159 -11.35 -5.79 -17.40
C ARG A 159 -11.16 -5.38 -15.94
N LYS A 160 -12.10 -5.78 -15.08
CA LYS A 160 -11.96 -5.63 -13.63
C LYS A 160 -10.84 -6.57 -13.10
N PRO A 161 -9.93 -6.10 -12.23
CA PRO A 161 -8.97 -6.97 -11.56
C PRO A 161 -9.66 -8.01 -10.67
N ASN A 162 -9.21 -9.25 -10.73
CA ASN A 162 -9.67 -10.34 -9.89
C ASN A 162 -8.76 -10.52 -8.67
N ILE A 163 -8.86 -9.59 -7.73
CA ILE A 163 -8.11 -9.63 -6.47
C ILE A 163 -9.03 -10.09 -5.34
N PRO A 164 -8.65 -11.13 -4.57
CA PRO A 164 -9.50 -11.64 -3.50
C PRO A 164 -9.74 -10.61 -2.38
N SER A 165 -11.00 -10.31 -2.05
CA SER A 165 -11.38 -9.34 -1.01
C SER A 165 -11.41 -9.92 0.42
N HIS A 166 -11.26 -11.24 0.53
CA HIS A 166 -11.42 -11.97 1.78
C HIS A 166 -10.21 -11.84 2.72
N SER A 167 -10.32 -12.40 3.92
CA SER A 167 -9.26 -12.36 4.93
C SER A 167 -8.08 -13.26 4.58
N VAL A 168 -6.86 -12.86 4.95
CA VAL A 168 -5.66 -13.74 4.94
C VAL A 168 -5.86 -15.05 5.72
N CYS A 169 -6.86 -15.15 6.60
CA CYS A 169 -7.26 -16.41 7.21
C CYS A 169 -7.59 -17.49 6.18
N MET A 170 -8.20 -17.15 5.04
CA MET A 170 -8.49 -18.12 3.98
C MET A 170 -7.19 -18.68 3.39
N GLU A 171 -6.21 -17.83 3.11
CA GLU A 171 -4.88 -18.26 2.65
C GLU A 171 -4.16 -19.13 3.70
N CYS A 172 -4.26 -18.77 4.98
CA CYS A 172 -3.72 -19.60 6.06
C CYS A 172 -4.32 -21.01 6.05
N LYS A 173 -5.63 -21.12 5.85
CA LYS A 173 -6.33 -22.41 5.82
C LYS A 173 -5.99 -23.22 4.57
N LEU A 174 -5.99 -22.59 3.40
CA LEU A 174 -5.58 -23.22 2.14
C LEU A 174 -4.14 -23.75 2.20
N ARG A 175 -3.25 -23.04 2.91
CA ARG A 175 -1.87 -23.45 3.13
C ARG A 175 -1.70 -24.56 4.18
N GLY A 176 -2.73 -24.87 4.96
CA GLY A 176 -2.62 -25.79 6.11
C GLY A 176 -1.86 -25.20 7.31
N THR A 177 -1.74 -23.88 7.39
CA THR A 177 -1.05 -23.20 8.49
C THR A 177 -1.87 -23.33 9.79
N VAL A 178 -1.23 -23.86 10.84
CA VAL A 178 -1.83 -23.93 12.18
C VAL A 178 -2.08 -22.51 12.70
N CYS A 179 -3.31 -22.23 13.13
CA CYS A 179 -3.70 -20.88 13.56
C CYS A 179 -2.90 -20.42 14.79
N VAL A 180 -2.02 -19.44 14.60
CA VAL A 180 -1.17 -18.87 15.65
C VAL A 180 -1.96 -18.19 16.78
N LEU A 181 -3.14 -17.63 16.46
CA LEU A 181 -4.01 -16.98 17.43
C LEU A 181 -4.72 -18.01 18.33
N VAL A 182 -5.22 -19.10 17.75
CA VAL A 182 -5.95 -20.15 18.49
C VAL A 182 -5.02 -20.97 19.36
N ARG A 183 -3.84 -21.35 18.85
CA ARG A 183 -2.82 -22.06 19.64
C ARG A 183 -2.12 -21.19 20.68
N GLY A 184 -2.43 -19.89 20.72
CA GLY A 184 -1.88 -18.94 21.68
C GLY A 184 -0.42 -18.55 21.46
N ALA A 185 0.11 -18.69 20.25
CA ALA A 185 1.51 -18.41 19.96
C ALA A 185 1.81 -16.95 19.61
N ALA A 186 0.83 -16.22 19.07
CA ALA A 186 0.99 -14.81 18.73
C ALA A 186 -0.37 -14.11 18.57
N ALA A 187 -0.42 -12.83 18.93
CA ALA A 187 -1.47 -11.91 18.49
C ALA A 187 -1.45 -11.79 16.96
N CYS A 188 -2.61 -11.69 16.30
CA CYS A 188 -2.68 -11.77 14.85
C CYS A 188 -3.83 -10.93 14.29
N LEU A 189 -3.52 -9.96 13.42
CA LEU A 189 -4.52 -9.17 12.70
C LEU A 189 -5.13 -9.88 11.48
N GLY A 190 -4.79 -11.15 11.26
CA GLY A 190 -5.24 -11.91 10.10
C GLY A 190 -6.75 -11.85 9.86
N PRO A 191 -7.61 -12.05 10.89
CA PRO A 191 -9.06 -12.01 10.74
C PRO A 191 -9.63 -10.72 10.15
N VAL A 192 -8.92 -9.60 10.29
CA VAL A 192 -9.35 -8.29 9.80
C VAL A 192 -8.51 -7.78 8.63
N THR A 193 -7.51 -8.54 8.18
CA THR A 193 -6.58 -8.14 7.12
C THR A 193 -6.91 -8.79 5.79
N HIS A 194 -6.88 -8.00 4.71
CA HIS A 194 -7.06 -8.44 3.32
C HIS A 194 -6.03 -9.49 2.89
N ALA A 195 -6.44 -10.46 2.07
CA ALA A 195 -5.58 -11.51 1.52
C ALA A 195 -4.64 -11.00 0.40
N GLY A 196 -3.66 -11.80 -0.01
CA GLY A 196 -2.73 -11.47 -1.09
C GLY A 196 -1.26 -11.72 -0.76
N CYS A 197 -0.93 -11.82 0.52
CA CYS A 197 0.46 -12.01 0.97
C CYS A 197 0.87 -13.49 1.06
N GLY A 198 -0.03 -14.42 0.68
CA GLY A 198 0.23 -15.86 0.77
C GLY A 198 0.36 -16.37 2.20
N ALA A 199 -0.24 -15.65 3.16
CA ALA A 199 -0.14 -15.89 4.59
C ALA A 199 1.31 -16.09 5.11
N ILE A 200 2.27 -15.29 4.60
CA ILE A 200 3.69 -15.47 4.90
C ILE A 200 4.00 -15.43 6.40
N CYS A 201 3.53 -14.42 7.17
CA CYS A 201 3.89 -14.31 8.58
C CYS A 201 3.36 -15.49 9.43
N PRO A 202 2.07 -15.87 9.32
CA PRO A 202 1.55 -17.06 10.01
C PRO A 202 2.27 -18.36 9.68
N ALA A 203 2.72 -18.53 8.42
CA ALA A 203 3.47 -19.73 8.01
C ALA A 203 4.82 -19.87 8.74
N TYR A 204 5.38 -18.77 9.24
CA TYR A 204 6.60 -18.73 10.05
C TYR A 204 6.30 -18.47 11.53
N ASN A 205 5.15 -18.92 12.03
CA ASN A 205 4.77 -18.82 13.45
C ASN A 205 4.67 -17.39 14.00
N ARG A 206 4.47 -16.39 13.15
CA ARG A 206 4.23 -14.99 13.55
C ARG A 206 2.78 -14.57 13.32
N GLY A 207 2.34 -13.58 14.09
CA GLY A 207 1.09 -12.89 13.82
C GLY A 207 1.10 -12.17 12.48
N CYS A 208 -0.06 -12.06 11.83
CA CYS A 208 -0.23 -11.11 10.74
C CYS A 208 -0.18 -9.68 11.31
N TYR A 209 0.58 -8.80 10.65
CA TYR A 209 0.78 -7.41 11.06
C TYR A 209 -0.21 -6.42 10.44
N GLY A 210 -1.16 -6.87 9.60
CA GLY A 210 -2.15 -5.98 8.99
C GLY A 210 -1.63 -5.09 7.87
N CYS A 211 -0.48 -5.40 7.27
CA CYS A 211 0.14 -4.55 6.25
C CYS A 211 -0.65 -4.46 4.92
N PHE A 212 -1.47 -5.46 4.61
CA PHE A 212 -2.37 -5.45 3.43
C PHE A 212 -3.68 -4.67 3.69
N GLY A 213 -3.82 -4.07 4.87
CA GLY A 213 -4.98 -3.25 5.22
C GLY A 213 -6.24 -4.07 5.52
N PRO A 214 -7.35 -3.39 5.86
CA PRO A 214 -8.59 -4.05 6.24
C PRO A 214 -9.17 -4.90 5.10
N LYS A 215 -9.76 -6.05 5.41
CA LYS A 215 -10.59 -6.81 4.45
C LYS A 215 -11.91 -6.07 4.15
N GLU A 216 -12.74 -6.60 3.25
CA GLU A 216 -14.04 -6.01 2.87
C GLU A 216 -14.96 -5.67 4.07
N THR A 217 -15.13 -6.63 4.99
CA THR A 217 -15.96 -6.50 6.20
C THR A 217 -15.13 -6.76 7.46
N PRO A 218 -14.24 -5.83 7.87
CA PRO A 218 -13.37 -6.03 9.01
C PRO A 218 -14.16 -5.83 10.31
N ASN A 219 -13.87 -6.62 11.35
CA ASN A 219 -14.45 -6.45 12.69
C ASN A 219 -13.34 -6.38 13.75
N PRO A 220 -12.58 -5.27 13.79
CA PRO A 220 -11.46 -5.10 14.71
C PRO A 220 -11.94 -4.99 16.17
N GLN A 221 -13.11 -4.38 16.40
CA GLN A 221 -13.72 -4.28 17.73
C GLN A 221 -13.92 -5.64 18.41
N SER A 222 -14.33 -6.67 17.67
CA SER A 222 -14.47 -8.02 18.23
C SER A 222 -13.14 -8.78 18.31
N LEU A 223 -12.12 -8.34 17.56
CA LEU A 223 -10.79 -8.94 17.58
C LEU A 223 -9.97 -8.42 18.76
N SER A 224 -10.05 -7.14 19.10
CA SER A 224 -9.22 -6.50 20.13
C SER A 224 -9.24 -7.21 21.50
N PRO A 225 -10.39 -7.64 22.06
CA PRO A 225 -10.40 -8.44 23.29
C PRO A 225 -9.61 -9.75 23.17
N ARG A 226 -9.63 -10.40 21.99
CA ARG A 226 -8.85 -11.62 21.73
C ARG A 226 -7.37 -11.35 21.60
N LEU A 227 -6.97 -10.15 21.21
CA LEU A 227 -5.58 -9.73 21.19
C LEU A 227 -5.10 -9.38 22.61
N ALA A 228 -5.97 -8.76 23.43
CA ALA A 228 -5.72 -8.51 24.84
C ALA A 228 -5.52 -9.81 25.64
N ASP A 229 -6.34 -10.83 25.38
CA ASP A 229 -6.17 -12.20 25.92
C ASP A 229 -4.78 -12.81 25.56
N ARG A 230 -4.06 -12.23 24.59
CA ARG A 230 -2.71 -12.63 24.15
C ARG A 230 -1.61 -11.68 24.62
N GLY A 231 -1.90 -10.82 25.59
CA GLY A 231 -0.94 -9.97 26.26
C GLY A 231 -0.68 -8.63 25.56
N LEU A 232 -1.55 -8.19 24.65
CA LEU A 232 -1.48 -6.81 24.14
C LEU A 232 -2.20 -5.89 25.13
N ASP A 233 -1.46 -4.95 25.71
CA ASP A 233 -2.03 -3.84 26.45
C ASP A 233 -2.67 -2.80 25.51
N GLU A 234 -3.37 -1.81 26.08
CA GLU A 234 -4.04 -0.74 25.32
C GLU A 234 -3.08 -0.04 24.34
N ARG A 235 -1.85 0.22 24.78
CA ARG A 235 -0.82 0.85 23.95
C ARG A 235 -0.40 -0.04 22.78
N ALA A 236 -0.27 -1.35 22.99
CA ALA A 236 0.05 -2.30 21.94
C ALA A 236 -1.12 -2.50 20.97
N LEU A 237 -2.37 -2.49 21.47
CA LEU A 237 -3.58 -2.51 20.63
C LEU A 237 -3.65 -1.28 19.73
N GLN A 238 -3.45 -0.09 20.29
CA GLN A 238 -3.36 1.16 19.52
C GLN A 238 -2.29 1.05 18.42
N ARG A 239 -1.07 0.62 18.77
CA ARG A 239 0.06 0.52 17.84
C ARG A 239 -0.18 -0.50 16.73
N VAL A 240 -0.73 -1.66 17.04
CA VAL A 240 -0.89 -2.74 16.06
C VAL A 240 -1.84 -2.33 14.93
N TYR A 241 -2.89 -1.57 15.24
CA TYR A 241 -3.80 -1.02 14.22
C TYR A 241 -3.21 0.19 13.46
N ARG A 242 -2.29 0.95 14.07
CA ARG A 242 -1.67 2.14 13.42
C ARG A 242 -0.46 1.84 12.55
N THR A 243 0.19 0.68 12.68
CA THR A 243 1.55 0.47 12.14
C THR A 243 1.69 0.75 10.63
N PHE A 244 0.85 0.14 9.79
CA PHE A 244 0.98 0.23 8.33
C PHE A 244 -0.17 0.97 7.63
N ASN A 245 -1.36 0.94 8.22
CA ASN A 245 -2.59 1.41 7.59
C ASN A 245 -3.32 2.37 8.54
N ALA A 246 -2.59 3.32 9.11
CA ALA A 246 -3.04 4.15 10.22
C ALA A 246 -4.27 5.01 9.90
N THR A 247 -4.44 5.40 8.64
CA THR A 247 -5.60 6.18 8.18
C THR A 247 -6.63 5.33 7.44
N ALA A 248 -6.51 4.01 7.45
CA ALA A 248 -7.57 3.14 6.94
C ALA A 248 -8.71 3.15 7.95
N GLU A 249 -9.91 3.56 7.53
CA GLU A 249 -11.03 3.90 8.42
C GLU A 249 -11.29 2.88 9.54
N ALA A 250 -11.35 1.58 9.21
CA ALA A 250 -11.60 0.53 10.19
C ALA A 250 -10.50 0.40 11.24
N PHE A 251 -9.24 0.54 10.85
CA PHE A 251 -8.10 0.43 11.76
C PHE A 251 -7.89 1.73 12.53
N GLN A 252 -8.12 2.88 11.90
CA GLN A 252 -8.08 4.18 12.57
C GLN A 252 -9.09 4.23 13.71
N LYS A 253 -10.37 3.96 13.41
CA LYS A 253 -11.46 3.95 14.40
C LYS A 253 -11.18 3.00 15.56
N GLU A 254 -10.62 1.82 15.29
CA GLU A 254 -10.25 0.91 16.38
C GLU A 254 -9.08 1.45 17.19
N SER A 255 -8.04 1.96 16.54
CA SER A 255 -6.88 2.50 17.26
C SER A 255 -7.24 3.65 18.20
N GLU A 256 -8.18 4.51 17.79
CA GLU A 256 -8.68 5.65 18.58
C GLU A 256 -9.46 5.19 19.82
N ARG A 257 -10.07 4.00 19.81
CA ARG A 257 -10.72 3.43 21.02
C ARG A 257 -9.71 3.05 22.11
N HIS A 258 -8.45 2.87 21.72
CA HIS A 258 -7.33 2.52 22.59
C HIS A 258 -6.42 3.72 22.87
N ASP A 259 -6.83 4.95 22.50
CA ASP A 259 -6.19 6.19 22.94
C ASP A 259 -6.56 6.45 24.41
N ALA A 260 -5.82 5.79 25.33
CA ALA A 260 -5.84 6.05 26.76
C ALA A 260 -4.81 7.13 27.15
#